data_AF-A0A4P9Y3E5-F1
#
_entry.id   AF-A0A4P9Y3E5-F1
#
_cell.length_a   1.000
_cell.length_b   1.000
_cell.length_c   1.000
_cell.angle_alpha   90.00
_cell.angle_beta   90.00
_cell.angle_gamma   90.00
#
_symmetry.space_group_name_H-M   'P 1'
#
loop_
_entity.id
_entity.type
_entity.pdbx_description
1 polymer ?
#
loop_
_entity_poly.entity_id
_entity_poly.type
_entity_poly.pdbx_seq_one_letter_code
_entity_poly.pdbx_strand_id
1 'polypeptide(L)'
;MAGMEAEGEWAIPSTSPYRTGKEVALHHVRGMCALLGLVPGAEVVVRRMRTSLLSLLHIPSFSDGAMRGYDGRKVGETGGRVIDPNLVLPQWGCRQCYLVQDVPLMLSVEGVVGGEEMQRLGLSPALLPWECGRCGDPVGRSDIEDGLIRQVEERVRSWQAQDLRCTGSCRLVKAGNLGKVCECGGTFQPVRSPRQWMAWMRRCEMLAIHEGLETLEALIGWYLGYASS
;
A
#
# COMPACT_ATOMS: atom_id res chain seq x y z
N MET A 1 -12.83 -21.05 -38.91
CA MET A 1 -13.07 -22.00 -37.80
C MET A 1 -12.96 -21.22 -36.51
N ALA A 2 -14.12 -20.94 -35.91
CA ALA A 2 -14.26 -20.11 -34.71
C ALA A 2 -13.70 -20.83 -33.48
N GLY A 3 -12.79 -20.17 -32.75
CA GLY A 3 -12.41 -20.54 -31.40
C GLY A 3 -13.32 -19.79 -30.44
N MET A 4 -14.27 -20.51 -29.85
CA MET A 4 -15.31 -19.99 -28.96
C MET A 4 -14.72 -19.31 -27.73
N GLU A 5 -15.25 -18.13 -27.46
CA GLU A 5 -15.12 -17.34 -26.25
C GLU A 5 -15.63 -18.14 -25.05
N ALA A 6 -14.82 -18.22 -23.99
CA ALA A 6 -15.30 -18.65 -22.68
C ALA A 6 -15.74 -17.41 -21.89
N GLU A 7 -16.89 -16.85 -22.26
CA GLU A 7 -17.66 -15.98 -21.37
C GLU A 7 -18.30 -16.86 -20.28
N GLY A 8 -17.58 -16.99 -19.16
CA GLY A 8 -18.06 -17.66 -17.96
C GLY A 8 -18.55 -16.64 -16.94
N GLU A 9 -19.85 -16.70 -16.66
CA GLU A 9 -20.73 -15.88 -15.80
C GLU A 9 -20.29 -15.70 -14.31
N TRP A 10 -19.04 -16.04 -13.98
CA TRP A 10 -18.42 -15.89 -12.67
C TRP A 10 -16.95 -15.45 -12.79
N ALA A 11 -16.64 -14.58 -13.74
CA ALA A 11 -15.34 -13.90 -13.77
C ALA A 11 -15.17 -13.12 -12.46
N ILE A 12 -14.32 -13.65 -11.57
CA ILE A 12 -13.90 -12.97 -10.35
C ILE A 12 -13.41 -11.58 -10.79
N PRO A 13 -13.96 -10.46 -10.27
CA PRO A 13 -13.50 -9.12 -10.65
C PRO A 13 -12.00 -9.10 -10.46
N SER A 14 -11.26 -8.76 -11.51
CA SER A 14 -9.80 -8.91 -11.60
C SER A 14 -9.13 -8.59 -10.26
N THR A 15 -8.85 -9.64 -9.50
CA THR A 15 -8.11 -9.50 -8.25
C THR A 15 -6.75 -8.99 -8.66
N SER A 16 -6.43 -7.76 -8.23
CA SER A 16 -5.15 -7.06 -8.44
C SER A 16 -4.04 -8.03 -8.87
N PRO A 17 -3.55 -7.98 -10.12
CA PRO A 17 -2.60 -8.94 -10.72
C PRO A 17 -1.23 -9.08 -10.02
N TYR A 18 -1.09 -8.50 -8.83
CA TYR A 18 0.17 -8.04 -8.24
C TYR A 18 0.47 -8.66 -6.88
N ARG A 19 -0.41 -9.52 -6.37
CA ARG A 19 -0.20 -10.33 -5.17
C ARG A 19 0.47 -11.66 -5.52
N THR A 20 1.36 -12.17 -4.67
CA THR A 20 1.89 -13.54 -4.89
C THR A 20 0.74 -14.56 -4.90
N GLY A 21 0.91 -15.71 -5.57
CA GLY A 21 -0.17 -16.71 -5.69
C GLY A 21 -0.76 -17.15 -4.34
N LYS A 22 0.06 -17.18 -3.27
CA LYS A 22 -0.38 -17.48 -1.91
C LYS A 22 -1.21 -16.37 -1.28
N GLU A 23 -0.90 -15.10 -1.55
CA GLU A 23 -1.67 -13.94 -1.07
C GLU A 23 -3.04 -13.82 -1.72
N VAL A 24 -3.09 -14.03 -3.04
CA VAL A 24 -4.35 -14.05 -3.78
C VAL A 24 -5.25 -15.14 -3.21
N ALA A 25 -4.70 -16.34 -3.01
CA ALA A 25 -5.43 -17.45 -2.41
C ALA A 25 -5.93 -17.13 -1.00
N LEU A 26 -5.11 -16.52 -0.13
CA LEU A 26 -5.54 -16.13 1.22
C LEU A 26 -6.67 -15.10 1.21
N HIS A 27 -6.60 -14.09 0.35
CA HIS A 27 -7.63 -13.08 0.22
C HIS A 27 -8.94 -13.69 -0.29
N HIS A 28 -8.85 -14.64 -1.23
CA HIS A 28 -9.98 -15.41 -1.72
C HIS A 28 -10.62 -16.27 -0.61
N VAL A 29 -9.83 -17.03 0.15
CA VAL A 29 -10.33 -17.83 1.29
C VAL A 29 -10.99 -16.94 2.33
N ARG A 30 -10.45 -15.75 2.60
CA ARG A 30 -11.06 -14.75 3.51
C ARG A 30 -12.40 -14.25 2.98
N GLY A 31 -12.47 -13.91 1.70
CA GLY A 31 -13.70 -13.49 1.05
C GLY A 31 -14.79 -14.57 1.09
N MET A 32 -14.44 -15.81 0.75
CA MET A 32 -15.35 -16.95 0.85
C MET A 32 -15.87 -17.17 2.27
N CYS A 33 -14.98 -17.13 3.28
CA CYS A 33 -15.39 -17.30 4.67
C CYS A 33 -16.29 -16.15 5.15
N ALA A 34 -16.07 -14.93 4.67
CA ALA A 34 -16.90 -13.77 5.01
C ALA A 34 -18.29 -13.89 4.39
N LEU A 35 -18.38 -14.25 3.11
CA LEU A 35 -19.65 -14.43 2.40
C LEU A 35 -20.45 -15.60 2.97
N LEU A 36 -19.82 -16.77 3.13
CA LEU A 36 -20.49 -17.97 3.66
C LEU A 36 -20.82 -17.85 5.16
N GLY A 37 -20.10 -16.98 5.88
CA GLY A 37 -20.40 -16.64 7.27
C GLY A 37 -21.68 -15.83 7.46
N LEU A 38 -22.23 -15.23 6.39
CA LEU A 38 -23.53 -14.56 6.42
C LEU A 38 -24.70 -15.55 6.42
N VAL A 39 -24.45 -16.83 6.09
CA VAL A 39 -25.49 -17.87 6.03
C VAL A 39 -25.73 -18.43 7.44
N PRO A 40 -26.95 -18.30 8.01
CA PRO A 40 -27.24 -18.84 9.33
C PRO A 40 -27.13 -20.37 9.33
N GLY A 41 -26.45 -20.92 10.33
CA GLY A 41 -26.23 -22.37 10.45
C GLY A 41 -25.03 -22.94 9.68
N ALA A 42 -24.31 -22.12 8.90
CA ALA A 42 -23.14 -22.57 8.14
C ALA A 42 -21.81 -22.54 8.92
N GLU A 43 -21.81 -22.10 10.19
CA GLU A 43 -20.60 -21.80 10.96
C GLU A 43 -19.61 -22.97 11.06
N VAL A 44 -20.12 -24.19 11.32
CA VAL A 44 -19.28 -25.39 11.45
C VAL A 44 -18.63 -25.77 10.12
N VAL A 45 -19.39 -25.64 9.02
CA VAL A 45 -18.92 -25.94 7.66
C VAL A 45 -17.88 -24.91 7.22
N VAL A 46 -18.14 -23.62 7.44
CA VAL A 46 -17.21 -22.53 7.14
C VAL A 46 -15.92 -22.66 7.94
N ARG A 47 -16.01 -23.01 9.23
CA ARG A 47 -14.84 -23.25 10.07
C ARG A 47 -14.00 -24.44 9.57
N ARG A 48 -14.63 -25.54 9.17
CA ARG A 48 -13.94 -26.72 8.63
C ARG A 48 -13.30 -26.42 7.28
N MET A 49 -14.03 -25.77 6.38
CA MET A 49 -13.55 -25.30 5.08
C MET A 49 -12.33 -24.40 5.25
N ARG A 50 -12.40 -23.42 6.15
CA ARG A 50 -11.28 -22.54 6.49
C ARG A 50 -10.04 -23.32 6.89
N THR A 51 -10.15 -24.29 7.81
CA THR A 51 -9.00 -25.10 8.24
C THR A 51 -8.42 -25.93 7.09
N SER A 52 -9.28 -26.53 6.27
CA SER A 52 -8.85 -27.32 5.11
C SER A 52 -8.14 -26.46 4.05
N LEU A 53 -8.72 -25.32 3.67
CA LEU A 53 -8.11 -24.41 2.68
C LEU A 53 -6.79 -23.80 3.17
N LEU A 54 -6.71 -23.45 4.45
CA LEU A 54 -5.46 -22.97 5.05
C LEU A 54 -4.37 -24.06 5.10
N SER A 55 -4.75 -25.32 5.35
CA SER A 55 -3.80 -26.44 5.32
C SER A 55 -3.21 -26.67 3.92
N LEU A 56 -4.02 -26.53 2.86
CA LEU A 56 -3.56 -26.62 1.46
C LEU A 56 -2.59 -25.50 1.09
N LEU A 57 -2.75 -24.33 1.70
CA LEU A 57 -1.84 -23.20 1.51
C LEU A 57 -0.59 -23.27 2.41
N HIS A 58 -0.47 -24.31 3.24
CA HIS A 58 0.56 -24.45 4.27
C HIS A 58 0.62 -23.27 5.26
N ILE A 59 -0.55 -22.71 5.62
CA ILE A 59 -0.65 -21.55 6.52
C ILE A 59 -1.45 -21.94 7.78
N PRO A 60 -0.91 -21.76 9.00
CA PRO A 60 -1.52 -22.31 10.20
C PRO A 60 -2.75 -21.53 10.71
N SER A 61 -2.89 -20.22 10.44
CA SER A 61 -4.07 -19.43 10.82
C SER A 61 -4.11 -18.05 10.15
N PHE A 62 -5.31 -17.45 10.05
CA PHE A 62 -5.47 -16.00 9.86
C PHE A 62 -5.12 -15.27 11.16
N SER A 63 -3.85 -15.24 11.54
CA SER A 63 -3.44 -14.32 12.59
C SER A 63 -3.12 -12.98 11.95
N ASP A 64 -3.36 -11.89 12.68
CA ASP A 64 -2.78 -10.58 12.35
C ASP A 64 -1.27 -10.72 12.10
N GLY A 65 -0.62 -11.67 12.80
CA GLY A 65 0.78 -12.05 12.61
C GLY A 65 1.13 -12.79 11.32
N ALA A 66 0.23 -13.58 10.74
CA ALA A 66 0.39 -14.16 9.41
C ALA A 66 0.24 -13.08 8.32
N MET A 67 -0.52 -12.00 8.61
CA MET A 67 -0.51 -10.75 7.85
C MET A 67 0.58 -9.75 8.28
N ARG A 68 1.35 -9.98 9.36
CA ARG A 68 2.47 -9.08 9.76
C ARG A 68 3.70 -9.20 8.85
N GLY A 69 3.73 -10.18 7.94
CA GLY A 69 4.61 -10.15 6.78
C GLY A 69 4.12 -9.17 5.69
N TYR A 70 2.85 -8.76 5.75
CA TYR A 70 2.09 -8.04 4.72
C TYR A 70 1.75 -6.58 5.07
N ASP A 71 2.31 -6.04 6.16
CA ASP A 71 2.21 -4.61 6.54
C ASP A 71 3.37 -3.76 6.00
N GLY A 72 4.14 -4.30 5.04
CA GLY A 72 5.35 -3.69 4.52
C GLY A 72 6.58 -3.84 5.43
N ARG A 73 6.55 -4.64 6.51
CA ARG A 73 7.72 -4.83 7.40
C ARG A 73 8.65 -6.00 7.08
N LYS A 74 8.30 -6.92 6.19
CA LYS A 74 9.25 -7.92 5.69
C LYS A 74 9.17 -8.02 4.18
N VAL A 75 10.04 -7.28 3.50
CA VAL A 75 10.56 -7.64 2.18
C VAL A 75 11.35 -8.94 2.38
N GLY A 76 10.64 -10.05 2.46
CA GLY A 76 11.19 -11.38 2.69
C GLY A 76 10.97 -12.23 1.46
N GLU A 77 12.01 -12.34 0.63
CA GLU A 77 12.38 -13.49 -0.20
C GLU A 77 11.38 -13.98 -1.28
N THR A 78 10.19 -13.41 -1.40
CA THR A 78 9.22 -13.75 -2.46
C THR A 78 8.74 -12.48 -3.14
N GLY A 79 9.36 -12.17 -4.28
CA GLY A 79 9.15 -10.93 -5.01
C GLY A 79 7.75 -10.81 -5.62
N GLY A 80 6.87 -10.12 -4.91
CA GLY A 80 5.60 -9.59 -5.41
C GLY A 80 5.65 -8.07 -5.50
N ARG A 81 4.92 -7.50 -6.46
CA ARG A 81 4.73 -6.05 -6.60
C ARG A 81 3.89 -5.57 -5.41
N VAL A 82 4.42 -4.68 -4.57
CA VAL A 82 3.69 -4.20 -3.39
C VAL A 82 2.91 -2.94 -3.76
N ILE A 83 1.58 -3.07 -3.87
CA ILE A 83 0.70 -1.89 -3.76
C ILE A 83 0.84 -1.42 -2.32
N ASP A 84 1.51 -0.29 -2.08
CA ASP A 84 1.44 0.33 -0.77
C ASP A 84 0.06 1.02 -0.67
N PRO A 85 -0.85 0.55 0.21
CA PRO A 85 -2.17 1.14 0.31
C PRO A 85 -2.14 2.61 0.79
N ASN A 86 -0.99 3.12 1.23
CA ASN A 86 -0.82 4.50 1.67
C ASN A 86 -0.20 5.40 0.59
N LEU A 87 0.13 4.87 -0.59
CA LEU A 87 0.69 5.63 -1.71
C LEU A 87 -0.34 5.69 -2.84
N VAL A 88 -1.17 6.72 -2.79
CA VAL A 88 -2.21 7.01 -3.76
C VAL A 88 -2.08 8.48 -4.16
N LEU A 89 -2.41 8.80 -5.40
CA LEU A 89 -2.66 10.17 -5.84
C LEU A 89 -4.15 10.46 -5.63
N PRO A 90 -4.53 11.17 -4.56
CA PRO A 90 -5.93 11.38 -4.23
C PRO A 90 -6.60 12.34 -5.22
N GLN A 91 -7.85 12.06 -5.57
CA GLN A 91 -8.72 12.95 -6.34
C GLN A 91 -8.11 13.47 -7.65
N TRP A 92 -7.35 12.63 -8.35
CA TRP A 92 -6.83 12.98 -9.67
C TRP A 92 -7.98 13.12 -10.68
N GLY A 93 -8.04 14.26 -11.36
CA GLY A 93 -9.04 14.54 -12.39
C GLY A 93 -8.47 14.26 -13.78
N CYS A 94 -9.06 13.29 -14.48
CA CYS A 94 -8.70 12.99 -15.86
C CYS A 94 -9.09 14.16 -16.79
N ARG A 95 -8.14 14.67 -17.59
CA ARG A 95 -8.41 15.76 -18.54
C ARG A 95 -9.28 15.34 -19.71
N GLN A 96 -9.30 14.04 -20.04
CA GLN A 96 -10.00 13.51 -21.21
C GLN A 96 -11.47 13.15 -20.92
N CYS A 97 -11.77 12.54 -19.78
CA CYS A 97 -13.14 12.10 -19.44
C CYS A 97 -13.72 12.74 -18.18
N TYR A 98 -12.98 13.65 -17.53
CA TYR A 98 -13.37 14.36 -16.31
C TYR A 98 -13.72 13.44 -15.12
N LEU A 99 -13.31 12.17 -15.17
CA LEU A 99 -13.41 11.28 -14.03
C LEU A 99 -12.43 11.72 -12.95
N VAL A 100 -12.95 11.96 -11.76
CA VAL A 100 -12.15 12.14 -10.54
C VAL A 100 -12.01 10.78 -9.87
N GLN A 101 -10.78 10.33 -9.64
CA GLN A 101 -10.49 9.06 -8.98
C GLN A 101 -9.20 9.14 -8.17
N ASP A 102 -9.07 8.25 -7.20
CA ASP A 102 -7.80 8.02 -6.54
C ASP A 102 -6.97 7.07 -7.41
N VAL A 103 -5.75 7.48 -7.77
CA VAL A 103 -4.85 6.65 -8.60
C VAL A 103 -3.85 5.95 -7.69
N PRO A 104 -3.86 4.61 -7.58
CA PRO A 104 -2.89 3.88 -6.77
C PRO A 104 -1.49 3.97 -7.40
N LEU A 105 -0.52 4.45 -6.63
CA LEU A 105 0.86 4.58 -7.08
C LEU A 105 1.62 3.32 -6.67
N MET A 106 1.69 2.38 -7.61
CA MET A 106 2.39 1.10 -7.42
C MET A 106 3.88 1.28 -7.66
N LEU A 107 4.69 0.78 -6.75
CA LEU A 107 6.12 0.63 -6.97
C LEU A 107 6.36 -0.67 -7.75
N SER A 108 6.87 -0.55 -8.97
CA SER A 108 7.56 -1.67 -9.60
C SER A 108 8.88 -1.85 -8.85
N VAL A 109 9.05 -3.00 -8.20
CA VAL A 109 10.37 -3.36 -7.66
C VAL A 109 11.13 -3.99 -8.81
N GLU A 110 11.88 -3.19 -9.57
CA GLU A 110 12.98 -3.73 -10.38
C GLU A 110 13.89 -4.58 -9.48
N GLY A 111 14.18 -5.81 -9.92
CA GLY A 111 15.07 -6.75 -9.21
C GLY A 111 14.52 -8.14 -8.91
N VAL A 112 13.27 -8.46 -9.31
CA VAL A 112 12.64 -9.76 -9.00
C VAL A 112 12.65 -10.75 -10.17
N VAL A 113 12.66 -10.26 -11.41
CA VAL A 113 12.70 -11.11 -12.61
C VAL A 113 14.03 -10.82 -13.28
N GLY A 114 14.89 -11.84 -13.43
CA GLY A 114 16.10 -11.69 -14.25
C GLY A 114 15.70 -11.16 -15.63
N GLY A 115 16.44 -10.20 -16.19
CA GLY A 115 16.03 -9.49 -17.41
C GLY A 115 15.61 -10.40 -18.58
N GLU A 116 16.11 -11.63 -18.61
CA GLU A 116 15.77 -12.66 -19.60
C GLU A 116 14.34 -13.23 -19.47
N GLU A 117 13.82 -13.39 -18.25
CA GLU A 117 12.47 -13.93 -18.00
C GLU A 117 11.40 -12.85 -18.19
N MET A 118 11.76 -11.59 -17.99
CA MET A 118 10.96 -10.41 -18.33
C MET A 118 10.73 -10.33 -19.86
N GLN A 119 11.77 -10.61 -20.65
CA GLN A 119 11.68 -10.70 -22.12
C GLN A 119 10.83 -11.89 -22.60
N ARG A 120 10.90 -13.05 -21.94
CA ARG A 120 10.10 -14.25 -22.30
C ARG A 120 8.60 -14.06 -22.08
N LEU A 121 8.22 -13.29 -21.06
CA LEU A 121 6.82 -13.00 -20.73
C LEU A 121 6.26 -11.79 -21.49
N GLY A 122 7.05 -11.15 -22.36
CA GLY A 122 6.66 -9.94 -23.08
C GLY A 122 6.39 -8.75 -22.15
N LEU A 123 6.95 -8.79 -20.93
CA LEU A 123 6.79 -7.74 -19.94
C LEU A 123 7.93 -6.74 -20.13
N SER A 124 7.58 -5.48 -20.43
CA SER A 124 8.55 -4.39 -20.45
C SER A 124 8.85 -3.94 -19.01
N PRO A 125 10.08 -3.51 -18.67
CA PRO A 125 10.37 -2.78 -17.44
C PRO A 125 9.58 -1.47 -17.32
N ALA A 126 8.93 -1.02 -18.39
CA ALA A 126 7.87 -0.03 -18.32
C ALA A 126 6.70 -0.59 -17.49
N LEU A 127 6.78 -0.33 -16.20
CA LEU A 127 5.70 0.22 -15.38
C LEU A 127 4.38 0.28 -16.14
N LEU A 128 3.39 -0.47 -15.67
CA LEU A 128 2.03 -0.25 -16.15
C LEU A 128 1.74 1.24 -16.04
N PRO A 129 1.41 1.92 -17.14
CA PRO A 129 1.12 3.34 -17.10
C PRO A 129 -0.04 3.54 -16.13
N TRP A 130 0.14 4.43 -15.15
CA TRP A 130 -0.99 4.90 -14.37
C TRP A 130 -1.98 5.49 -15.35
N GLU A 131 -3.20 4.99 -15.37
CA GLU A 131 -4.19 5.36 -16.35
C GLU A 131 -5.53 5.64 -15.69
N CYS A 132 -6.35 6.42 -16.38
CA CYS A 132 -7.72 6.62 -15.97
C CYS A 132 -8.51 5.31 -16.05
N GLY A 133 -9.10 4.89 -14.93
CA GLY A 133 -9.94 3.68 -14.88
C GLY A 133 -11.20 3.70 -15.76
N ARG A 134 -11.51 4.82 -16.44
CA ARG A 134 -12.61 4.92 -17.42
C ARG A 134 -12.14 4.94 -18.87
N CYS A 135 -11.20 5.81 -19.21
CA CYS A 135 -10.81 6.04 -20.60
C CYS A 135 -9.39 5.58 -20.96
N GLY A 136 -8.63 5.05 -19.99
CA GLY A 136 -7.24 4.62 -20.21
C GLY A 136 -6.26 5.75 -20.49
N ASP A 137 -6.68 7.01 -20.31
CA ASP A 137 -5.80 8.17 -20.51
C ASP A 137 -4.67 8.14 -19.47
N PRO A 138 -3.39 8.19 -19.88
CA PRO A 138 -2.27 8.07 -18.95
C PRO A 138 -2.18 9.29 -18.03
N VAL A 139 -1.91 9.04 -16.76
CA VAL A 139 -1.61 10.06 -15.76
C VAL A 139 -0.23 10.64 -16.08
N GLY A 140 -0.16 11.96 -16.26
CA GLY A 140 1.11 12.63 -16.54
C GLY A 140 2.07 12.53 -15.35
N ARG A 141 3.37 12.34 -15.61
CA ARG A 141 4.40 12.30 -14.55
C ARG A 141 4.39 13.56 -13.69
N SER A 142 4.17 14.73 -14.30
CA SER A 142 4.04 16.00 -13.56
C SER A 142 2.85 16.02 -12.61
N ASP A 143 1.71 15.42 -12.98
CA ASP A 143 0.54 15.34 -12.09
C ASP A 143 0.84 14.44 -10.87
N ILE A 144 1.64 13.38 -11.08
CA ILE A 144 2.10 12.47 -10.01
C ILE A 144 3.10 13.17 -9.12
N GLU A 145 4.11 13.82 -9.69
CA GLU A 145 5.15 14.55 -8.97
C GLU A 145 4.56 15.66 -8.11
N ASP A 146 3.74 16.54 -8.70
CA ASP A 146 3.06 17.63 -7.98
C ASP A 146 2.16 17.10 -6.87
N GLY A 147 1.43 16.01 -7.13
CA GLY A 147 0.55 15.38 -6.17
C GLY A 147 1.30 14.77 -4.99
N LEU A 148 2.44 14.12 -5.25
CA LEU A 148 3.30 13.55 -4.22
C LEU A 148 4.00 14.65 -3.40
N ILE A 149 4.50 15.70 -4.05
CA ILE A 149 5.09 16.87 -3.38
C ILE A 149 4.09 17.46 -2.39
N ARG A 150 2.85 17.73 -2.82
CA ARG A 150 1.80 18.25 -1.94
C ARG A 150 1.54 17.33 -0.75
N GLN A 151 1.49 16.01 -0.98
CA GLN A 151 1.31 15.03 0.08
C GLN A 151 2.49 14.99 1.07
N VAL A 152 3.73 15.10 0.58
CA VAL A 152 4.94 15.18 1.42
C VAL A 152 4.86 16.40 2.31
N GLU A 153 4.62 17.58 1.73
CA GLU A 153 4.53 18.85 2.47
C GLU A 153 3.41 18.83 3.52
N GLU A 154 2.23 18.31 3.15
CA GLU A 154 1.12 18.20 4.08
C GLU A 154 1.42 17.22 5.22
N ARG A 155 2.07 16.08 4.91
CA ARG A 155 2.50 15.12 5.93
C ARG A 155 3.59 15.70 6.84
N VAL A 156 4.53 16.48 6.32
CA VAL A 156 5.53 17.18 7.12
C VAL A 156 4.87 18.22 8.02
N ARG A 157 3.99 19.08 7.47
CA ARG A 157 3.26 20.09 8.22
C ARG A 157 2.44 19.46 9.35
N SER A 158 1.72 18.39 9.04
CA SER A 158 0.92 17.67 10.04
C SER A 158 1.76 16.86 11.03
N TRP A 159 2.98 16.44 10.66
CA TRP A 159 3.94 15.84 11.60
C TRP A 159 4.45 16.87 12.61
N GLN A 160 4.76 18.09 12.15
CA GLN A 160 5.24 19.19 13.00
C GLN A 160 4.13 19.75 13.90
N ALA A 161 2.90 19.83 13.40
CA ALA A 161 1.74 20.36 14.12
C ALA A 161 0.99 19.31 14.96
N GLN A 162 1.48 18.07 15.05
CA GLN A 162 0.77 17.02 15.78
C GLN A 162 0.78 17.27 17.29
N ASP A 163 -0.27 16.79 17.95
CA ASP A 163 -0.30 16.71 19.39
C ASP A 163 0.69 15.69 19.96
N LEU A 164 1.13 15.94 21.19
CA LEU A 164 1.83 14.95 21.99
C LEU A 164 0.90 14.37 23.04
N ARG A 165 0.90 13.05 23.20
CA ARG A 165 0.09 12.32 24.16
C ARG A 165 0.96 11.74 25.27
N CYS A 166 0.49 11.81 26.51
CA CYS A 166 1.16 11.18 27.63
C CYS A 166 1.13 9.64 27.51
N THR A 167 2.27 9.00 27.76
CA THR A 167 2.42 7.54 27.79
C THR A 167 2.01 6.91 29.12
N GLY A 168 1.81 7.74 30.16
CA GLY A 168 1.35 7.31 31.48
C GLY A 168 -0.12 6.90 31.51
N SER A 169 -0.64 6.73 32.72
CA SER A 169 -2.03 6.31 32.94
C SER A 169 -3.08 7.32 32.46
N CYS A 170 -2.75 8.63 32.46
CA CYS A 170 -3.72 9.68 32.14
C CYS A 170 -4.03 9.81 30.64
N ARG A 171 -3.09 9.45 29.77
CA ARG A 171 -3.19 9.57 28.29
C ARG A 171 -3.63 10.95 27.78
N LEU A 172 -3.43 12.00 28.57
CA LEU A 172 -3.80 13.37 28.23
C LEU A 172 -2.96 13.92 27.08
N VAL A 173 -3.56 14.81 26.29
CA VAL A 173 -2.87 15.62 25.28
C VAL A 173 -2.13 16.75 25.97
N LYS A 174 -0.91 17.03 25.52
CA LYS A 174 -0.08 18.11 26.05
C LYS A 174 -0.70 19.47 25.72
N ALA A 175 -1.20 20.17 26.73
CA ALA A 175 -1.86 21.46 26.56
C ALA A 175 -0.91 22.67 26.47
N GLY A 176 0.28 22.60 27.07
CA GLY A 176 1.24 23.71 27.12
C GLY A 176 2.59 23.37 26.51
N ASN A 177 3.31 24.36 25.97
CA ASN A 177 4.51 24.12 25.16
C ASN A 177 5.76 23.71 25.97
N LEU A 178 5.93 24.25 27.18
CA LEU A 178 7.18 24.15 27.96
C LEU A 178 7.29 22.89 28.83
N GLY A 179 6.18 22.22 29.14
CA GLY A 179 6.17 21.04 30.01
C GLY A 179 6.89 19.86 29.37
N LYS A 180 7.98 19.38 29.99
CA LYS A 180 8.73 18.20 29.52
C LYS A 180 8.08 16.88 29.96
N VAL A 181 7.42 16.87 31.11
CA VAL A 181 6.80 15.71 31.74
C VAL A 181 5.35 16.06 32.07
N CYS A 182 4.47 15.07 31.99
CA CYS A 182 3.07 15.23 32.40
C CYS A 182 2.96 15.30 33.92
N GLU A 183 1.87 15.89 34.43
CA GLU A 183 1.57 15.94 35.87
C GLU A 183 1.49 14.55 36.52
N CYS A 184 1.16 13.51 35.75
CA CYS A 184 1.17 12.13 36.23
C CYS A 184 2.59 11.48 36.24
N GLY A 185 3.65 12.24 35.95
CA GLY A 185 5.02 11.75 35.81
C GLY A 185 5.34 11.05 34.49
N GLY A 186 4.37 10.92 33.58
CA GLY A 186 4.56 10.26 32.29
C GLY A 186 5.23 11.15 31.25
N THR A 187 5.91 10.54 30.28
CA THR A 187 6.53 11.26 29.16
C THR A 187 5.53 11.49 28.03
N PHE A 188 5.70 12.59 27.30
CA PHE A 188 4.90 12.88 26.11
C PHE A 188 5.55 12.26 24.87
N GLN A 189 4.73 11.59 24.04
CA GLN A 189 5.15 11.02 22.76
C GLN A 189 4.27 11.51 21.61
N PRO A 190 4.78 11.57 20.37
CA PRO A 190 3.99 11.93 19.21
C PRO A 190 2.83 10.96 19.02
N VAL A 191 1.65 11.49 18.69
CA VAL A 191 0.45 10.68 18.43
C VAL A 191 0.66 9.79 17.20
N ARG A 192 1.34 10.30 16.17
CA ARG A 192 1.70 9.54 14.97
C ARG A 192 3.04 8.84 15.16
N SER A 193 3.15 7.61 14.67
CA SER A 193 4.39 6.84 14.80
C SER A 193 5.50 7.41 13.92
N PRO A 194 6.68 7.76 14.47
CA PRO A 194 7.83 8.18 13.66
C PRO A 194 8.26 7.11 12.66
N ARG A 195 8.15 5.84 13.06
CA ARG A 195 8.49 4.70 12.21
C ARG A 195 7.58 4.60 10.98
N GLN A 196 6.28 4.82 11.15
CA GLN A 196 5.34 4.79 10.03
C GLN A 196 5.57 5.98 9.09
N TRP A 197 5.85 7.16 9.65
CA TRP A 197 6.18 8.35 8.86
C TRP A 197 7.46 8.15 8.03
N MET A 198 8.55 7.66 8.63
CA MET A 198 9.79 7.36 7.91
C MET A 198 9.60 6.28 6.84
N ALA A 199 8.82 5.23 7.12
CA ALA A 199 8.53 4.19 6.15
C ALA A 199 7.79 4.73 4.92
N TRP A 200 6.87 5.69 5.14
CA TRP A 200 6.17 6.36 4.04
C TRP A 200 7.10 7.26 3.21
N MET A 201 7.95 8.07 3.86
CA MET A 201 8.93 8.92 3.17
C MET A 201 9.87 8.11 2.27
N ARG A 202 10.40 6.98 2.77
CA ARG A 202 11.28 6.08 1.99
C ARG A 202 10.60 5.45 0.78
N ARG A 203 9.30 5.18 0.86
CA ARG A 203 8.56 4.68 -0.32
C ARG A 203 8.37 5.75 -1.37
N CYS A 204 8.13 6.98 -0.96
CA CYS A 204 8.06 8.11 -1.89
C CYS A 204 9.42 8.35 -2.56
N GLU A 205 10.51 8.21 -1.79
CA GLU A 205 11.88 8.29 -2.30
C GLU A 205 12.15 7.20 -3.36
N MET A 206 11.82 5.94 -3.04
CA MET A 206 11.95 4.84 -4.00
C MET A 206 11.16 5.10 -5.29
N LEU A 207 9.96 5.65 -5.18
CA LEU A 207 9.12 5.97 -6.33
C LEU A 207 9.74 7.10 -7.14
N ALA A 208 10.24 8.14 -6.48
CA ALA A 208 10.89 9.27 -7.13
C ALA A 208 12.11 8.83 -7.95
N ILE A 209 12.98 7.99 -7.36
CA ILE A 209 14.17 7.47 -8.02
C ILE A 209 13.82 6.59 -9.22
N HIS A 210 12.83 5.70 -9.06
CA HIS A 210 12.44 4.76 -10.12
C HIS A 210 11.78 5.44 -11.31
N GLU A 211 10.95 6.45 -11.06
CA GLU A 211 10.19 7.17 -12.09
C GLU A 211 10.91 8.39 -12.67
N GLY A 212 12.04 8.76 -12.09
CA GLY A 212 12.77 9.98 -12.43
C GLY A 212 12.02 11.26 -12.06
N LEU A 213 11.42 11.31 -10.86
CA LEU A 213 10.76 12.51 -10.32
C LEU A 213 11.78 13.36 -9.54
N GLU A 214 12.62 14.08 -10.28
CA GLU A 214 13.79 14.80 -9.76
C GLU A 214 13.45 15.81 -8.64
N THR A 215 12.32 16.51 -8.76
CA THR A 215 11.91 17.53 -7.77
C THR A 215 11.46 16.86 -6.48
N LEU A 216 10.71 15.76 -6.60
CA LEU A 216 10.28 14.98 -5.44
C LEU A 216 11.48 14.35 -4.72
N GLU A 217 12.43 13.78 -5.47
CA GLU A 217 13.65 13.21 -4.91
C GLU A 217 14.45 14.25 -4.12
N ALA A 218 14.70 15.42 -4.72
CA ALA A 218 15.42 16.51 -4.07
C ALA A 218 14.70 17.00 -2.80
N LEU A 219 13.37 17.13 -2.84
CA LEU A 219 12.55 17.53 -1.70
C LEU A 219 12.66 16.52 -0.55
N ILE A 220 12.53 15.23 -0.84
CA ILE A 220 12.62 14.18 0.18
C ILE A 220 14.04 14.12 0.75
N GLY A 221 15.05 14.30 -0.09
CA GLY A 221 16.45 14.35 0.36
C GLY A 221 16.78 15.52 1.27
N TRP A 222 16.12 16.66 1.07
CA TRP A 222 16.21 17.78 2.00
C TRP A 222 15.63 17.42 3.37
N TYR A 223 14.46 16.77 3.41
CA TYR A 223 13.82 16.38 4.68
C TYR A 223 14.53 15.25 5.42
N LEU A 224 15.12 14.30 4.69
CA LEU A 224 15.84 13.17 5.27
C LEU A 224 17.32 13.48 5.56
N GLY A 225 17.82 14.66 5.17
CA GLY A 225 19.11 15.19 5.58
C GLY A 225 20.31 14.64 4.80
N TYR A 226 20.10 14.12 3.59
CA TYR A 226 21.19 13.70 2.69
C TYR A 226 21.41 14.66 1.51
N ALA A 227 20.66 15.77 1.41
CA ALA A 227 20.88 16.80 0.40
C ALA A 227 22.05 17.74 0.74
N SER A 228 23.29 17.21 0.65
CA SER A 228 24.46 17.90 0.09
C SER A 228 25.68 16.98 0.08
N SER A 229 25.94 16.36 -1.08
CA SER A 229 27.28 16.06 -1.59
C SER A 229 27.23 16.23 -3.10
#